data_AF-A0A5B7BQV2-F1
#
_entry.id   AF-A0A5B7BQV2-F1
#
_cell.length_a   1.000
_cell.length_b   1.000
_cell.length_c   1.000
_cell.angle_alpha   90.00
_cell.angle_beta   90.00
_cell.angle_gamma   90.00
#
_symmetry.space_group_name_H-M   'P 1'
#
loop_
_entity.id
_entity.type
_entity.pdbx_description
1 polymer ?
#
loop_
_entity_poly.entity_id
_entity_poly.type
_entity_poly.pdbx_seq_one_letter_code
_entity_poly.pdbx_strand_id
1 'polypeptide(L)'
;MHKFRYLAHGTATDYMYDIARVPMAFTFEIYGDGTASSKDCFKMFNPIDLATFNRVLNDWSAAFFTIFNMGSQQLDELRQKISVSNLEQWVSIDDYLNGYLMERKNRYGKKMEVLELGMQEIRTYFRLFLLSSVLLMFMFCSRISKSSRPIVAAMPI
;
A
#
# COMPACT_ATOMS: atom_id res chain seq x y z
N MET A 1 -15.82 -14.28 20.12
CA MET A 1 -14.84 -14.07 19.03
C MET A 1 -14.77 -15.34 18.19
N HIS A 2 -15.70 -15.54 17.26
CA HIS A 2 -15.72 -16.70 16.36
C HIS A 2 -15.29 -16.28 14.95
N LYS A 3 -14.05 -16.67 14.62
CA LYS A 3 -13.34 -16.76 13.34
C LYS A 3 -14.04 -16.26 12.06
N PHE A 4 -13.59 -15.11 11.57
CA PHE A 4 -13.58 -14.75 10.14
C PHE A 4 -12.42 -15.40 9.36
N ARG A 5 -11.73 -16.39 9.95
CA ARG A 5 -10.51 -16.96 9.39
C ARG A 5 -10.83 -18.23 8.61
N TYR A 6 -10.60 -18.19 7.30
CA TYR A 6 -10.62 -19.33 6.40
C TYR A 6 -9.28 -19.47 5.69
N LEU A 7 -9.03 -20.61 5.04
CA LEU A 7 -7.84 -20.81 4.23
C LEU A 7 -8.01 -20.04 2.92
N ALA A 8 -7.32 -18.92 2.80
CA ALA A 8 -7.21 -18.15 1.57
C ALA A 8 -5.74 -18.21 1.13
N HIS A 9 -5.48 -18.85 -0.01
CA HIS A 9 -4.13 -18.96 -0.57
C HIS A 9 -3.92 -17.88 -1.64
N GLY A 10 -2.70 -17.36 -1.75
CA GLY A 10 -2.33 -16.38 -2.77
C GLY A 10 -2.80 -14.96 -2.41
N THR A 11 -2.90 -14.66 -1.12
CA THR A 11 -3.28 -13.33 -0.64
C THR A 11 -2.14 -12.33 -0.85
N ALA A 12 -2.45 -11.04 -0.74
CA ALA A 12 -1.43 -10.00 -0.74
C ALA A 12 -0.37 -10.24 0.36
N THR A 13 -0.79 -10.72 1.53
CA THR A 13 0.10 -11.02 2.65
C THR A 13 1.04 -12.18 2.35
N ASP A 14 0.56 -13.22 1.65
CA ASP A 14 1.41 -14.31 1.19
C ASP A 14 2.50 -13.79 0.22
N TYR A 15 2.12 -12.95 -0.75
CA TYR A 15 3.07 -12.34 -1.67
C TYR A 15 4.09 -11.43 -0.95
N MET A 16 3.61 -10.60 -0.01
CA MET A 16 4.46 -9.71 0.78
C MET A 16 5.53 -10.49 1.53
N TYR A 17 5.18 -11.63 2.11
CA TYR A 17 6.10 -12.46 2.88
C TYR A 17 7.02 -13.30 1.98
N ASP A 18 6.47 -14.06 1.04
CA ASP A 18 7.23 -15.05 0.26
C ASP A 18 8.06 -14.44 -0.86
N ILE A 19 7.53 -13.42 -1.54
CA ILE A 19 8.16 -12.84 -2.73
C ILE A 19 8.83 -11.51 -2.41
N ALA A 20 8.10 -10.57 -1.81
CA ALA A 20 8.62 -9.24 -1.51
C ALA A 20 9.52 -9.20 -0.27
N ARG A 21 9.58 -10.31 0.49
CA ARG A 21 10.42 -10.46 1.70
C ARG A 21 10.19 -9.36 2.74
N VAL A 22 8.95 -8.91 2.89
CA VAL A 22 8.56 -7.98 3.95
C VAL A 22 8.74 -8.69 5.30
N PRO A 23 9.57 -8.17 6.21
CA PRO A 23 9.95 -8.87 7.44
C PRO A 23 8.77 -9.09 8.40
N MET A 24 7.73 -8.26 8.30
CA MET A 24 6.49 -8.41 9.06
C MET A 24 5.30 -8.05 8.17
N ALA A 25 4.54 -9.07 7.76
CA ALA A 25 3.36 -8.91 6.92
C ALA A 25 2.10 -9.27 7.73
N PHE A 26 1.17 -8.31 7.86
CA PHE A 26 -0.04 -8.46 8.67
C PHE A 26 -1.29 -8.13 7.86
N THR A 27 -2.39 -8.80 8.19
CA THR A 27 -3.74 -8.44 7.77
C THR A 27 -4.55 -8.14 9.02
N PHE A 28 -5.22 -6.99 9.05
CA PHE A 28 -6.05 -6.59 10.18
C PHE A 28 -7.52 -6.53 9.77
N GLU A 29 -8.34 -7.31 10.47
CA GLU A 29 -9.79 -7.22 10.40
C GLU A 29 -10.24 -6.23 11.50
N ILE A 30 -10.61 -5.02 11.11
CA ILE A 30 -10.83 -3.90 12.05
C ILE A 30 -12.29 -3.74 12.49
N TYR A 31 -13.21 -4.48 11.88
CA TYR A 31 -14.62 -4.48 12.20
C TYR A 31 -15.25 -5.85 11.92
N GLY A 32 -16.25 -6.21 12.71
CA GLY A 32 -17.06 -7.40 12.47
C GLY A 32 -18.26 -7.45 13.41
N ASP A 33 -19.48 -7.40 12.85
CA ASP A 33 -20.72 -7.54 13.61
C ASP A 33 -21.13 -9.01 13.68
N GLY A 34 -20.79 -9.67 14.80
CA GLY A 34 -21.19 -11.06 15.05
C GLY A 34 -22.68 -11.27 15.31
N THR A 35 -23.46 -10.19 15.43
CA THR A 35 -24.92 -10.23 15.56
C THR A 35 -25.65 -10.03 14.23
N ALA A 36 -24.93 -9.63 13.18
CA ALA A 36 -25.48 -9.52 11.84
C ALA A 36 -25.92 -10.88 11.30
N SER A 37 -27.00 -10.88 10.53
CA SER A 37 -27.45 -12.08 9.81
C SER A 37 -26.37 -12.53 8.83
N SER A 38 -26.18 -13.84 8.67
CA SER A 38 -25.27 -14.40 7.66
C SER A 38 -25.65 -14.04 6.21
N LYS A 39 -26.87 -13.54 6.00
CA LYS A 39 -27.33 -13.02 4.70
C LYS A 39 -27.05 -11.53 4.51
N ASP A 40 -26.76 -10.81 5.58
CA ASP A 40 -26.45 -9.37 5.55
C ASP A 40 -24.94 -9.16 5.71
N CYS A 41 -24.21 -9.56 4.66
CA CYS A 41 -22.76 -9.45 4.62
C CYS A 41 -22.30 -7.99 4.76
N PHE A 42 -23.09 -7.03 4.25
CA PHE A 42 -22.72 -5.63 4.32
C PHE A 42 -22.63 -5.17 5.77
N LYS A 43 -23.68 -5.40 6.57
CA LYS A 43 -23.68 -5.06 8.00
C LYS A 43 -22.64 -5.87 8.80
N MET A 44 -22.43 -7.12 8.43
CA MET A 44 -21.46 -8.00 9.09
C MET A 44 -20.03 -7.46 9.01
N PHE A 45 -19.66 -6.88 7.86
CA PHE A 45 -18.28 -6.45 7.58
C PHE A 45 -18.09 -4.94 7.51
N ASN A 46 -19.15 -4.14 7.57
CA ASN A 46 -19.06 -2.69 7.49
C ASN A 46 -19.90 -2.01 8.58
N PRO A 47 -19.38 -0.94 9.20
CA PRO A 47 -20.20 -0.03 10.00
C PRO A 47 -21.32 0.55 9.14
N ILE A 48 -22.56 0.45 9.62
CA ILE A 48 -23.75 0.95 8.92
C ILE A 48 -24.24 2.30 9.43
N ASP A 49 -23.66 2.79 10.53
CA ASP A 49 -24.00 4.05 11.16
C ASP A 49 -22.73 4.87 11.47
N LEU A 50 -22.90 6.19 11.51
CA LEU A 50 -21.79 7.13 11.66
C LEU A 50 -21.09 7.00 13.02
N ALA A 51 -21.81 6.62 14.08
CA ALA A 51 -21.22 6.50 15.41
C ALA A 51 -20.28 5.28 15.47
N THR A 52 -20.72 4.13 14.97
CA THR A 52 -19.90 2.92 14.88
C THR A 52 -18.72 3.14 13.94
N PHE A 53 -18.94 3.81 12.80
CA PHE A 53 -17.87 4.16 11.87
C PHE A 53 -16.77 4.98 12.55
N ASN A 54 -17.13 6.08 13.21
CA ASN A 54 -16.17 6.94 13.91
C ASN A 54 -15.45 6.20 15.04
N ARG A 55 -16.14 5.33 15.79
CA ARG A 55 -15.51 4.51 16.82
C ARG A 55 -14.44 3.58 16.24
N VAL A 56 -14.78 2.81 15.20
CA VAL A 56 -13.82 1.90 14.54
C VAL A 56 -12.60 2.66 14.04
N LEU A 57 -12.81 3.83 13.43
CA LEU A 57 -11.73 4.66 12.89
C LEU A 57 -10.81 5.18 14.00
N ASN A 58 -11.39 5.66 15.11
CA ASN A 58 -10.62 6.13 16.27
C ASN A 58 -9.85 4.99 16.95
N ASP A 59 -10.49 3.84 17.17
CA ASP A 59 -9.84 2.69 17.80
C ASP A 59 -8.70 2.14 16.94
N TRP A 60 -8.94 1.99 15.63
CA TRP A 60 -7.92 1.48 14.71
C TRP A 60 -6.75 2.44 14.55
N SER A 61 -7.01 3.74 14.45
CA SER A 61 -5.93 4.75 14.38
C SER A 61 -5.09 4.76 15.66
N ALA A 62 -5.72 4.72 16.84
CA ALA A 62 -5.02 4.64 18.11
C ALA A 62 -4.15 3.37 18.23
N ALA A 63 -4.68 2.21 17.82
CA ALA A 63 -3.93 0.95 17.80
C ALA A 63 -2.72 1.03 16.86
N PHE A 64 -2.90 1.58 15.66
CA PHE A 64 -1.82 1.78 14.70
C PHE A 64 -0.71 2.66 15.27
N PHE A 65 -1.03 3.84 15.83
CA PHE A 65 -0.02 4.71 16.45
C PHE A 65 0.69 4.02 17.62
N THR A 66 -0.03 3.22 18.40
CA THR A 66 0.54 2.46 19.52
C THR A 66 1.57 1.44 19.03
N ILE A 67 1.24 0.67 17.98
CA ILE A 67 2.16 -0.30 17.38
C ILE A 67 3.42 0.39 16.86
N PHE A 68 3.28 1.53 16.17
CA PHE A 68 4.42 2.28 15.64
C PHE A 68 5.31 2.85 16.76
N ASN A 69 4.71 3.40 17.82
CA ASN A 69 5.46 3.94 18.95
C ASN A 69 6.16 2.84 19.76
N MET A 70 5.55 1.67 19.93
CA MET A 70 6.18 0.54 20.59
C MET A 70 7.30 -0.06 19.73
N GLY A 71 7.09 -0.14 18.41
CA GLY A 71 8.09 -0.63 17.47
C GLY A 71 9.34 0.26 17.43
N SER A 72 9.20 1.58 17.47
CA SER A 72 10.34 2.50 17.51
C SER A 72 11.13 2.36 18.81
N GLN A 73 10.46 2.25 19.96
CA GLN A 73 11.13 2.04 21.25
C GLN A 73 11.91 0.73 21.30
N GLN A 74 11.34 -0.37 20.79
CA GLN A 74 12.05 -1.65 20.73
C GLN A 74 13.24 -1.61 19.76
N LEU A 75 13.12 -0.91 18.63
CA LEU A 75 14.23 -0.69 17.71
C LEU A 75 15.36 0.14 18.34
N ASP A 76 15.02 1.20 19.10
CA ASP A 76 16.01 2.01 19.81
C ASP A 76 16.70 1.22 20.93
N GLU A 77 15.96 0.41 21.69
CA GLU A 77 16.53 -0.49 22.71
C GLU A 77 17.42 -1.59 22.10
N LEU A 78 17.00 -2.18 20.98
CA LEU A 78 17.80 -3.15 20.23
C LEU A 78 19.06 -2.50 19.67
N ARG A 79 18.96 -1.28 19.12
CA ARG A 79 20.11 -0.52 18.63
C ARG A 79 21.11 -0.20 19.74
N GLN A 80 20.63 0.15 20.94
CA GLN A 80 21.47 0.35 22.13
C GLN A 80 22.13 -0.96 22.59
N LYS A 81 21.41 -2.10 22.59
CA LYS A 81 21.98 -3.42 22.93
C LYS A 81 22.98 -3.95 21.89
N ILE A 82 22.75 -3.69 20.61
CA ILE A 82 23.63 -4.11 19.51
C ILE A 82 24.90 -3.25 19.47
N SER A 83 24.78 -1.95 19.79
CA SER A 83 25.93 -1.03 19.95
C SER A 83 26.94 -1.50 21.02
N VAL A 84 26.52 -2.35 21.97
CA VAL A 84 27.38 -2.87 23.04
C VAL A 84 28.00 -4.22 22.68
N SER A 85 27.49 -4.95 21.68
CA SER A 85 27.83 -6.37 21.51
C SER A 85 28.42 -6.81 20.17
N ASN A 86 28.28 -6.08 19.05
CA ASN A 86 28.96 -6.48 17.80
C ASN A 86 29.22 -5.30 16.86
N LEU A 87 30.41 -4.70 17.00
CA LEU A 87 31.03 -3.86 15.98
C LEU A 87 31.67 -4.78 14.94
N GLU A 88 30.87 -5.46 14.11
CA GLU A 88 31.24 -5.93 12.77
C GLU A 88 30.03 -6.65 12.17
N GLN A 89 29.63 -6.21 10.97
CA GLN A 89 28.76 -6.96 10.05
C GLN A 89 27.23 -6.84 10.20
N TRP A 90 26.71 -5.63 10.32
CA TRP A 90 25.39 -5.30 9.74
C TRP A 90 25.59 -4.16 8.75
N VAL A 91 25.58 -4.47 7.45
CA VAL A 91 25.57 -3.45 6.40
C VAL A 91 24.23 -2.74 6.49
N SER A 92 24.26 -1.49 6.91
CA SER A 92 23.06 -0.68 7.02
C SER A 92 22.44 -0.49 5.64
N ILE A 93 21.10 -0.49 5.55
CA ILE A 93 20.41 -0.04 4.34
C ILE A 93 20.84 1.40 3.99
N ASP A 94 21.19 2.21 4.99
CA ASP A 94 21.79 3.53 4.78
C ASP A 94 23.17 3.46 4.12
N ASP A 95 23.97 2.41 4.33
CA ASP A 95 25.27 2.23 3.68
C ASP A 95 25.10 1.81 2.21
N TYR A 96 24.08 1.01 1.90
CA TYR A 96 23.73 0.67 0.51
C TYR A 96 23.16 1.88 -0.23
N LEU A 97 22.28 2.67 0.42
CA LEU A 97 21.78 3.93 -0.11
C LEU A 97 22.91 4.95 -0.26
N ASN A 98 23.78 5.10 0.73
CA ASN A 98 24.93 6.00 0.65
C ASN A 98 25.91 5.55 -0.43
N GLY A 99 26.17 4.26 -0.61
CA GLY A 99 27.00 3.74 -1.70
C GLY A 99 26.43 4.10 -3.06
N TYR A 100 25.13 3.85 -3.26
CA TYR A 100 24.42 4.17 -4.50
C TYR A 100 24.35 5.69 -4.77
N LEU A 101 24.20 6.49 -3.71
CA LEU A 101 24.16 7.95 -3.79
C LEU A 101 25.57 8.55 -4.00
N MET A 102 26.61 7.99 -3.37
CA MET A 102 28.01 8.43 -3.51
C MET A 102 28.56 8.13 -4.92
N GLU A 103 28.19 6.98 -5.50
CA GLU A 103 28.56 6.62 -6.88
C GLU A 103 27.97 7.62 -7.91
N ARG A 104 26.79 8.20 -7.61
CA ARG A 104 26.17 9.24 -8.44
C ARG A 104 26.70 10.65 -8.14
N LYS A 105 27.11 10.92 -6.89
CA LYS A 105 27.62 12.22 -6.42
C LYS A 105 28.96 12.61 -7.06
N ASN A 106 29.77 11.63 -7.48
CA ASN A 106 31.03 11.89 -8.18
C ASN A 106 30.87 12.54 -9.57
N ARG A 107 29.65 12.61 -10.12
CA ARG A 107 29.39 13.23 -11.43
C ARG A 107 28.68 14.58 -11.40
N TYR A 108 28.09 15.00 -10.28
CA TYR A 108 27.44 16.31 -10.19
C TYR A 108 27.38 16.75 -8.72
N GLY A 109 28.24 17.72 -8.36
CA GLY A 109 28.51 18.13 -6.97
C GLY A 109 27.41 18.94 -6.28
N LYS A 110 26.16 18.47 -6.27
CA LYS A 110 25.07 19.13 -5.53
C LYS A 110 24.38 18.13 -4.59
N LYS A 111 24.41 18.46 -3.29
CA LYS A 111 23.73 17.71 -2.21
C LYS A 111 22.23 17.88 -2.43
N MET A 112 21.55 16.86 -2.95
CA MET A 112 20.10 16.86 -3.14
C MET A 112 19.50 15.92 -2.10
N GLU A 113 18.63 16.45 -1.26
CA GLU A 113 18.03 15.71 -0.14
C GLU A 113 17.11 14.61 -0.68
N VAL A 114 17.04 13.46 0.00
CA VAL A 114 16.29 12.27 -0.43
C VAL A 114 14.82 12.58 -0.77
N LEU A 115 14.23 13.57 -0.09
CA LEU A 115 12.90 14.12 -0.36
C LEU A 115 12.77 14.79 -1.73
N GLU A 116 13.79 15.50 -2.18
CA GLU A 116 13.81 16.21 -3.47
C GLU A 116 13.92 15.22 -4.64
N LEU A 117 14.71 14.16 -4.46
CA LEU A 117 14.76 13.04 -5.40
C LEU A 117 13.39 12.34 -5.49
N GLY A 118 12.78 12.06 -4.35
CA GLY A 118 11.44 11.45 -4.29
C GLY A 118 10.38 12.28 -5.00
N MET A 119 10.37 13.61 -4.79
CA MET A 119 9.45 14.51 -5.48
C MET A 119 9.70 14.59 -6.99
N GLN A 120 10.96 14.53 -7.43
CA GLN A 120 11.31 14.55 -8.85
C GLN A 120 10.90 13.25 -9.57
N GLU A 121 11.10 12.10 -8.92
CA GLU A 121 10.66 10.81 -9.44
C GLU A 121 9.11 10.75 -9.51
N ILE A 122 8.40 11.16 -8.44
CA ILE A 122 6.93 11.25 -8.42
C ILE A 122 6.42 12.13 -9.57
N ARG A 123 7.08 13.27 -9.84
CA ARG A 123 6.70 14.16 -10.93
C ARG A 123 6.85 13.51 -12.30
N THR A 124 7.86 12.65 -12.47
CA THR A 124 8.10 11.91 -13.72
C THR A 124 7.05 10.81 -13.91
N TYR A 125 6.77 10.02 -12.87
CA TYR A 125 5.72 9.00 -12.92
C TYR A 125 4.33 9.59 -13.16
N PHE A 126 4.03 10.73 -12.54
CA PHE A 126 2.77 11.44 -12.75
C PHE A 126 2.59 11.89 -14.21
N ARG A 127 3.65 12.40 -14.85
CA ARG A 127 3.62 12.78 -16.28
C ARG A 127 3.39 11.57 -17.19
N LEU A 128 4.05 10.44 -16.91
CA LEU A 128 3.86 9.21 -17.65
C LEU A 128 2.44 8.64 -17.48
N PHE A 129 1.88 8.73 -16.27
CA PHE A 129 0.52 8.32 -15.96
C PHE A 129 -0.54 9.17 -16.68
N LEU A 130 -0.35 10.49 -16.74
CA LEU A 130 -1.23 11.37 -17.50
C LEU A 130 -1.16 11.08 -19.00
N LEU A 131 0.05 10.89 -19.54
CA LEU A 131 0.25 10.54 -20.94
C LEU A 131 -0.44 9.21 -21.28
N SER A 132 -0.26 8.19 -20.43
CA SER A 132 -0.88 6.87 -20.66
C SER A 132 -2.40 6.95 -20.59
N SER A 133 -2.95 7.74 -19.68
CA SER A 133 -4.40 7.96 -19.53
C SER A 133 -5.00 8.66 -20.76
N VAL A 134 -4.31 9.67 -21.32
CA VAL A 134 -4.72 10.33 -22.57
C VAL A 134 -4.65 9.37 -23.75
N LEU A 135 -3.57 8.59 -23.89
CA LEU A 135 -3.44 7.58 -24.95
C LEU A 135 -4.52 6.50 -24.87
N LEU A 136 -4.83 6.02 -23.66
CA LEU A 136 -5.94 5.10 -23.42
C LEU A 136 -7.26 5.72 -23.84
N MET A 137 -7.55 6.96 -23.45
CA MET A 137 -8.75 7.69 -23.87
C MET A 137 -8.85 7.76 -25.41
N PHE A 138 -7.77 8.11 -26.11
CA PHE A 138 -7.76 8.12 -27.58
C PHE A 138 -7.99 6.73 -28.18
N MET A 139 -7.40 5.67 -27.63
CA MET A 139 -7.62 4.30 -28.10
C MET A 139 -9.06 3.84 -27.87
N PHE A 140 -9.65 4.13 -26.70
CA PHE A 140 -11.04 3.81 -26.38
C PHE A 140 -12.03 4.61 -27.24
N CYS A 141 -11.85 5.93 -27.37
CA CYS A 141 -12.69 6.77 -28.21
C CYS A 141 -12.59 6.40 -29.69
N SER A 142 -11.40 6.04 -30.19
CA SER A 142 -11.21 5.58 -31.57
C SER A 142 -11.87 4.23 -31.83
N ARG A 143 -11.91 3.34 -30.83
CA ARG A 143 -12.62 2.06 -30.94
C ARG A 143 -14.14 2.24 -30.92
N ILE A 144 -14.65 3.10 -30.04
CA ILE A 144 -16.09 3.40 -29.93
C ILE A 144 -16.57 4.13 -31.19
N SER A 145 -15.78 5.07 -31.73
CA SER A 145 -16.09 5.79 -32.98
C SER A 145 -16.15 4.87 -34.21
N LYS A 146 -15.43 3.74 -34.21
CA LYS A 146 -15.49 2.74 -35.29
C LYS A 146 -16.59 1.68 -35.08
N SER A 147 -17.21 1.66 -33.90
CA SER A 147 -18.30 0.75 -33.53
C SER A 147 -19.68 1.37 -33.72
N SER A 148 -19.84 2.35 -34.61
CA SER A 148 -21.16 2.80 -35.08
C SER A 148 -21.60 1.94 -36.28
N ARG A 149 -22.01 0.69 -36.02
CA ARG A 149 -22.88 -0.01 -36.98
C ARG A 149 -24.30 0.59 -36.87
N PRO A 150 -25.01 0.80 -37.98
CA PRO A 150 -26.33 1.43 -37.95
C PRO A 150 -27.30 0.58 -37.12
N ILE A 151 -28.11 1.25 -36.30
CA ILE A 151 -29.22 0.69 -35.55
C ILE A 151 -30.15 0.02 -36.57
N VAL A 152 -30.15 -1.31 -36.61
CA VAL A 152 -31.13 -2.08 -37.39
C VAL A 152 -32.48 -1.87 -36.70
N ALA A 153 -33.42 -1.26 -37.44
CA ALA A 153 -34.78 -1.04 -37.01
C ALA A 153 -35.45 -2.34 -36.55
N ALA A 154 -36.19 -2.26 -35.45
CA ALA A 154 -37.01 -3.34 -34.93
C ALA A 154 -37.99 -3.86 -36.00
N MET A 155 -38.07 -5.19 -36.16
CA MET A 155 -39.20 -5.84 -36.82
C MET A 155 -40.23 -6.26 -35.77
N PRO A 156 -41.54 -6.04 -36.00
CA PRO A 156 -42.59 -6.47 -35.09
C PRO A 156 -42.98 -7.92 -35.37
N ILE A 157 -43.17 -8.70 -34.30
CA ILE A 157 -44.10 -9.84 -34.24
C ILE A 157 -44.86 -9.70 -32.93
#